data_AF-A0A1Y3TXK9-F1
#
_entry.id   AF-A0A1Y3TXK9-F1
#
_cell.length_a   1.000
_cell.length_b   1.000
_cell.length_c   1.000
_cell.angle_alpha   90.00
_cell.angle_beta   90.00
_cell.angle_gamma   90.00
#
_symmetry.space_group_name_H-M   'P 1'
#
loop_
_entity.id
_entity.type
_entity.pdbx_description
1 polymer ?
#
loop_
_entity_poly.entity_id
_entity_poly.type
_entity_poly.pdbx_seq_one_letter_code
_entity_poly.pdbx_strand_id
1 'polypeptide(L)' 'MFYLKDNEKKLPITCDNVYTTCPQCGREHKVDLEEILESGEHDLDTTQVYCEECSAERQANRQNATPGGAYETVQAIAQ' A
#
# COMPACT_ATOMS: atom_id res chain seq x y z
N MET A 1 24.53 -4.36 -1.04
CA MET A 1 24.13 -5.79 -1.08
C MET A 1 23.37 -6.12 0.18
N PHE A 2 22.04 -6.13 0.09
CA PHE A 2 21.14 -6.54 1.18
C PHE A 2 20.94 -8.05 1.16
N TYR A 3 20.61 -8.64 2.31
CA TYR A 3 20.29 -10.06 2.42
C TYR A 3 19.29 -10.28 3.56
N LEU A 4 18.41 -11.27 3.39
CA LEU A 4 17.61 -11.79 4.49
C LEU A 4 18.50 -12.72 5.33
N LYS A 5 18.55 -12.49 6.64
CA LYS A 5 19.25 -13.36 7.59
C LYS A 5 18.23 -14.20 8.35
N ASP A 6 18.27 -15.50 8.15
CA ASP A 6 17.53 -16.48 8.95
C ASP A 6 18.54 -17.32 9.73
N ASN A 7 18.70 -17.02 11.02
CA ASN A 7 19.74 -17.60 11.87
C ASN A 7 21.15 -17.42 11.25
N GLU A 8 21.81 -18.51 10.84
CA GLU A 8 23.13 -18.47 10.18
C GLU A 8 23.05 -18.45 8.65
N LYS A 9 21.84 -18.58 8.07
CA LYS A 9 21.62 -18.56 6.63
C LYS A 9 21.47 -17.12 6.14
N LYS A 10 22.02 -16.85 4.97
CA LYS A 10 21.87 -15.58 4.25
C LYS A 10 21.27 -15.85 2.89
N LEU A 11 20.17 -15.18 2.57
CA LEU A 11 19.58 -15.17 1.23
C LEU A 11 19.78 -13.78 0.62
N PRO A 12 20.58 -13.63 -0.45
CA PRO A 12 20.77 -12.33 -1.10
C PRO A 12 19.44 -11.75 -1.56
N ILE A 13 19.25 -10.45 -1.34
CA ILE A 13 18.12 -9.70 -1.89
C ILE A 13 18.57 -9.09 -3.22
N THR A 14 17.80 -9.35 -4.27
CA THR A 14 18.02 -8.94 -5.67
C THR A 14 16.72 -8.40 -6.23
N CYS A 15 16.77 -7.68 -7.35
CA CYS A 15 15.56 -7.16 -8.01
C CYS A 15 14.59 -8.26 -8.46
N ASP A 16 14.96 -9.55 -8.43
CA ASP A 16 14.14 -10.67 -8.92
C ASP A 16 13.47 -11.51 -7.84
N ASN A 17 13.88 -11.36 -6.59
CA ASN A 17 13.41 -12.19 -5.48
C ASN A 17 12.75 -11.42 -4.34
N VAL A 18 12.17 -10.25 -4.64
CA VAL A 18 11.34 -9.49 -3.70
C VAL A 18 9.88 -9.53 -4.10
N TYR A 19 9.07 -10.07 -3.20
CA TYR A 19 7.63 -10.22 -3.36
C TYR A 19 6.93 -9.81 -2.07
N THR A 20 5.68 -9.41 -2.19
CA THR A 20 4.80 -9.18 -1.05
C THR A 20 3.38 -9.65 -1.37
N THR A 21 2.54 -9.71 -0.35
CA THR A 21 1.14 -10.09 -0.50
C THR A 21 0.26 -8.84 -0.39
N CYS A 22 -0.62 -8.63 -1.37
CA CYS A 22 -1.56 -7.53 -1.31
C CYS A 22 -2.54 -7.73 -0.12
N PRO A 23 -2.64 -6.78 0.82
CA PRO A 23 -3.49 -6.93 2.00
C PRO A 23 -5.00 -6.89 1.68
N GLN A 24 -5.38 -6.40 0.50
CA GLN A 24 -6.79 -6.31 0.10
C GLN A 24 -7.30 -7.62 -0.52
N CYS A 25 -6.54 -8.23 -1.43
CA CYS A 25 -6.99 -9.40 -2.21
C CYS A 25 -6.18 -10.68 -1.96
N GLY A 26 -5.08 -10.60 -1.20
CA GLY A 26 -4.22 -11.75 -0.89
C GLY A 26 -3.32 -12.21 -2.03
N ARG A 27 -3.27 -11.50 -3.16
CA ARG A 27 -2.40 -11.85 -4.30
C ARG A 27 -0.94 -11.57 -3.98
N GLU A 28 -0.06 -12.54 -4.23
CA GLU A 28 1.40 -12.33 -4.25
C GLU A 28 1.80 -11.56 -5.52
N HIS A 29 2.64 -10.54 -5.37
CA HIS A 29 3.15 -9.76 -6.49
C HIS A 29 4.58 -9.29 -6.24
N LYS A 30 5.33 -9.10 -7.33
CA LYS A 30 6.72 -8.64 -7.31
C LYS A 30 6.76 -7.15 -6.99
N VAL A 31 7.74 -6.72 -6.20
CA VAL A 31 7.91 -5.31 -5.84
C VAL A 31 9.35 -4.84 -6.04
N ASP A 32 9.50 -3.54 -6.22
CA ASP A 32 10.79 -2.86 -6.26
C ASP A 32 11.07 -2.18 -4.92
N LEU A 33 12.05 -2.68 -4.17
CA LEU A 33 12.44 -2.09 -2.88
C LEU A 33 13.08 -0.72 -3.04
N GLU A 34 13.77 -0.46 -4.15
CA GLU A 34 14.40 0.85 -4.39
C GLU A 34 13.31 1.92 -4.51
N GLU A 35 12.29 1.65 -5.33
CA GLU A 35 11.14 2.54 -5.50
C GLU A 35 10.37 2.76 -4.20
N ILE A 36 10.12 1.69 -3.43
CA ILE A 36 9.39 1.78 -2.17
C ILE A 36 10.15 2.67 -1.18
N LEU A 37 11.45 2.43 -1.00
CA LEU A 37 12.26 3.10 0.03
C LEU A 37 12.65 4.54 -0.35
N GLU A 38 12.60 4.91 -1.63
CA GLU A 38 12.89 6.29 -2.07
C GLU A 38 11.86 7.30 -1.52
N SER A 39 10.61 6.88 -1.32
CA SER A 39 9.49 7.79 -1.03
C SER A 39 9.36 8.27 0.43
N GLY A 40 10.34 8.02 1.30
CA GLY A 40 10.42 8.61 2.65
C GLY A 40 10.30 7.60 3.81
N GLU A 41 9.49 7.93 4.83
CA GLU A 41 9.30 7.11 6.04
C GLU A 41 8.59 5.79 5.72
N HIS A 42 9.38 4.79 5.34
CA HIS A 42 8.97 3.40 5.21
C HIS A 42 9.73 2.56 6.20
N ASP A 43 9.02 1.58 6.76
CA ASP A 43 9.63 0.53 7.56
C ASP A 43 9.29 -0.84 6.94
N LEU A 44 10.00 -1.88 7.36
CA LEU A 44 9.81 -3.22 6.81
C LEU A 44 8.62 -3.98 7.43
N ASP A 45 8.03 -3.46 8.50
CA ASP A 45 7.06 -4.18 9.33
C ASP A 45 5.60 -3.71 9.09
N THR A 46 5.42 -2.46 8.69
CA THR A 46 4.14 -1.76 8.61
C THR A 46 3.85 -1.20 7.22
N THR A 47 4.87 -1.01 6.36
CA THR A 47 4.65 -0.58 4.98
C THR A 47 3.83 -1.64 4.21
N GLN A 48 2.68 -1.21 3.70
CA GLN A 48 1.76 -2.06 2.92
C GLN A 48 1.79 -1.70 1.44
N VAL A 49 2.10 -2.67 0.59
CA VAL A 49 2.11 -2.50 -0.87
C VAL A 49 0.96 -3.27 -1.51
N TYR A 50 0.11 -2.54 -2.23
CA TYR A 50 -1.09 -3.05 -2.88
C TYR A 50 -0.75 -3.45 -4.31
N CYS A 51 -1.38 -4.52 -4.82
CA CYS A 51 -1.20 -4.87 -6.23
C CYS A 51 -1.77 -3.77 -7.15
N GLU A 52 -1.40 -3.81 -8.42
CA GLU A 52 -1.81 -2.81 -9.42
C GLU A 52 -3.34 -2.63 -9.47
N GLU A 53 -4.10 -3.73 -9.49
CA GLU A 53 -5.57 -3.71 -9.53
C GLU A 53 -6.18 -3.02 -8.30
N CYS A 54 -5.78 -3.42 -7.09
CA CYS A 54 -6.30 -2.83 -5.86
C CYS A 54 -5.83 -1.37 -5.69
N SER A 55 -4.64 -1.03 -6.17
CA SER A 55 -4.15 0.35 -6.20
C SER A 55 -5.01 1.22 -7.13
N ALA A 56 -5.33 0.74 -8.33
CA ALA A 56 -6.19 1.43 -9.28
C ALA A 56 -7.60 1.63 -8.71
N GLU A 57 -8.18 0.60 -8.09
CA GLU A 57 -9.49 0.69 -7.42
C GLU A 57 -9.49 1.74 -6.30
N ARG A 58 -8.46 1.74 -5.44
CA ARG A 58 -8.31 2.73 -4.37
C ARG A 58 -8.17 4.15 -4.91
N GLN A 59 -7.44 4.34 -6.00
CA GLN A 59 -7.32 5.64 -6.65
C GLN A 59 -8.65 6.11 -7.23
N ALA A 60 -9.39 5.23 -7.91
CA ALA A 60 -10.72 5.54 -8.43
C ALA A 60 -11.70 5.91 -7.29
N ASN A 61 -11.70 5.16 -6.19
CA ASN A 61 -12.54 5.45 -5.03
C ASN A 61 -12.19 6.78 -4.35
N ARG A 62 -10.91 7.19 -4.34
CA ARG A 62 -10.49 8.52 -3.87
C ARG A 62 -11.00 9.65 -4.76
N GLN A 63 -11.08 9.44 -6.07
CA GLN A 63 -11.57 10.44 -7.03
C GLN A 63 -13.09 10.57 -7.01
N ASN A 64 -13.80 9.48 -6.69
CA ASN A 64 -15.26 9.48 -6.53
C ASN A 64 -15.72 9.96 -5.14
N ALA A 65 -14.80 10.17 -4.20
CA ALA A 65 -15.10 10.83 -2.93
C ALA A 65 -15.28 12.34 -3.18
N THR A 66 -16.52 12.76 -3.37
CA THR A 66 -16.91 14.19 -3.42
C THR A 66 -16.36 14.95 -2.21
N PRO A 67 -15.69 16.11 -2.38
CA PRO A 67 -15.39 17.00 -1.26
C PRO A 67 -16.69 17.72 -0.86
N GLY A 68 -17.53 17.06 -0.06
CA GLY A 68 -18.84 17.62 0.29
C GLY A 68 -19.68 16.69 1.15
N GLY A 69 -19.27 16.46 2.39
CA GLY A 69 -19.99 15.57 3.32
C GLY A 69 -20.04 16.07 4.76
N ALA A 70 -19.91 17.38 5.00
CA ALA A 70 -19.85 17.92 6.37
C ALA A 70 -20.77 19.12 6.66
N TYR A 71 -21.71 19.53 5.79
CA TYR A 71 -22.59 20.67 6.15
C TYR A 71 -24.09 20.59 5.78
N GLU A 72 -24.61 19.52 5.17
CA GLU A 72 -26.01 19.54 4.68
C GLU A 72 -26.95 18.55 5.38
N THR A 73 -27.06 18.65 6.72
CA THR A 73 -28.17 18.01 7.44
C THR A 73 -28.72 18.84 8.61
N VAL A 74 -28.50 20.16 8.65
CA VAL A 74 -29.02 21.02 9.74
C VAL A 74 -30.27 21.85 9.36
N GLN A 75 -30.89 21.65 8.19
CA GLN A 75 -32.10 22.39 7.79
C GLN A 75 -33.33 21.51 7.51
N ALA A 76 -33.66 20.60 8.42
CA ALA A 76 -34.95 19.89 8.36
C ALA A 76 -35.66 19.74 9.73
N ILE A 77 -35.32 20.55 10.74
CA ILE A 77 -35.98 20.51 12.07
C ILE A 77 -36.33 21.90 12.63
N ALA A 78 -36.67 22.84 11.75
CA ALA A 78 -37.28 24.11 12.16
C ALA A 78 -38.52 24.37 11.31
N GLN A 79 -39.62 23.72 11.70
CA GLN A 79 -41.00 24.18 11.47
C GLN A 79 -41.69 24.22 12.83
#